data_AF-A0A0N1FSK2-F1
#
_entry.id   AF-A0A0N1FSK2-F1
#
_cell.length_a   1.000
_cell.length_b   1.000
_cell.length_c   1.000
_cell.angle_alpha   90.00
_cell.angle_beta   90.00
_cell.angle_gamma   90.00
#
_symmetry.space_group_name_H-M   'P 1'
#
loop_
_entity.id
_entity.type
_entity.pdbx_description
1 polymer ?
#
loop_
_entity_poly.entity_id
_entity_poly.type
_entity_poly.pdbx_seq_one_letter_code
_entity_poly.pdbx_strand_id
1 'polypeptide(L)'
;MIHLLIAGARIKTVRSHLSVADLRRLAGRGGRAAGAAPLPADDGAAFEVDRVVNNSGLVGLGGRQVLAAEILGGRQVGIRIDEETLSFFDPSSRELLRVRPNPLSGEEVRRLRGLRPAGPPPRPGVEPVRVQRRISTTGTIMVCRQVVSLGRTYAGQTVTAHVSDSTITIDLDGQVRVIRRTTDIPVRNVKANKPHGAPYVV
;
A
#
# COMPACT_ATOMS: atom_id res chain seq x y z
N MET A 1 32.62 12.18 3.31
CA MET A 1 31.19 12.30 3.72
C MET A 1 30.86 11.16 4.68
N ILE A 2 29.76 11.23 5.42
CA ILE A 2 29.30 10.14 6.29
C ILE A 2 28.00 9.58 5.71
N HIS A 3 27.95 8.28 5.49
CA HIS A 3 26.74 7.57 5.08
C HIS A 3 26.08 6.94 6.29
N LEU A 4 24.79 7.21 6.51
CA LEU A 4 23.99 6.46 7.47
C LEU A 4 23.31 5.31 6.74
N LEU A 5 23.49 4.09 7.23
CA LEU A 5 22.87 2.90 6.69
C LEU A 5 21.97 2.24 7.73
N ILE A 6 20.92 1.58 7.27
CA ILE A 6 20.12 0.63 8.05
C ILE A 6 20.00 -0.64 7.21
N ALA A 7 20.37 -1.78 7.80
CA ALA A 7 20.38 -3.09 7.11
C ALA A 7 21.13 -3.08 5.75
N GLY A 8 22.23 -2.32 5.66
CA GLY A 8 23.04 -2.21 4.44
C GLY A 8 22.52 -1.22 3.39
N ALA A 9 21.31 -0.67 3.57
CA ALA A 9 20.75 0.34 2.67
C ALA A 9 21.07 1.77 3.14
N ARG A 10 21.52 2.63 2.22
CA ARG A 10 21.88 4.02 2.50
C ARG A 10 20.62 4.87 2.72
N ILE A 11 20.48 5.40 3.93
CA ILE A 11 19.36 6.26 4.36
C ILE A 11 19.64 7.73 4.06
N LYS A 12 20.85 8.20 4.37
CA LYS A 12 21.28 9.58 4.11
C LYS A 12 22.78 9.68 3.96
N THR A 13 23.20 10.71 3.25
CA THR A 13 24.58 11.16 3.18
C THR A 13 24.67 12.54 3.81
N VAL A 14 25.57 12.71 4.77
CA VAL A 14 25.84 14.00 5.40
C VAL A 14 27.29 14.39 5.19
N ARG A 15 27.57 15.70 5.24
CA ARG A 15 28.94 16.20 5.21
C ARG A 15 29.71 15.62 6.40
N SER A 16 30.93 15.16 6.15
CA SER A 16 31.83 14.75 7.23
C SER A 16 32.48 15.97 7.83
N HIS A 17 32.52 16.06 9.16
CA HIS A 17 33.36 17.01 9.89
C HIS A 17 34.62 16.34 10.48
N LEU A 18 34.85 15.06 10.19
CA LEU A 18 36.04 14.34 10.66
C LEU A 18 37.25 14.72 9.80
N SER A 19 38.31 15.15 10.47
CA SER A 19 39.62 15.36 9.87
C SER A 19 40.36 14.03 9.65
N VAL A 20 41.47 14.07 8.91
CA VAL A 20 42.36 12.90 8.77
C VAL A 20 42.90 12.44 10.13
N ALA A 21 43.17 13.36 11.06
CA ALA A 21 43.61 13.02 12.41
C ALA A 21 42.52 12.28 13.20
N ASP A 22 41.26 12.70 13.06
CA ASP A 22 40.11 12.03 13.70
C ASP A 22 39.92 10.62 13.14
N LEU A 23 40.09 10.44 11.83
CA LEU A 23 40.02 9.11 11.20
C LEU A 23 41.15 8.18 11.70
N ARG A 24 42.37 8.70 11.89
CA ARG A 24 43.47 7.91 12.48
C ARG A 24 43.18 7.52 13.93
N ARG A 25 42.65 8.45 14.74
CA ARG A 25 42.22 8.17 16.11
C ARG A 25 41.10 7.13 16.16
N LEU A 26 40.15 7.20 15.23
CA LEU A 26 39.07 6.24 15.11
C LEU A 26 39.61 4.84 14.78
N ALA A 27 40.54 4.74 13.83
CA ALA A 27 41.20 3.47 13.50
C ALA A 27 41.99 2.90 14.69
N GLY A 28 42.75 3.73 15.40
CA GLY A 28 43.49 3.32 16.60
C GLY A 28 42.59 2.85 17.76
N ARG A 29 41.31 3.23 17.77
CA ARG A 29 40.29 2.77 18.72
C ARG A 29 39.46 1.59 18.20
N GLY A 30 39.89 0.94 17.12
CA GLY A 30 39.22 -0.23 16.54
C GLY A 30 38.20 0.07 15.44
N GLY A 31 38.12 1.31 14.95
CA GLY A 31 37.34 1.66 13.77
C GLY A 31 37.85 0.93 12.52
N ARG A 32 36.94 0.39 11.72
CA ARG A 32 37.25 -0.30 10.47
C ARG A 32 36.97 0.59 9.27
N ALA A 33 37.74 0.42 8.20
CA ALA A 33 37.46 1.06 6.92
C ALA A 33 36.03 0.67 6.48
N ALA A 34 35.20 1.68 6.20
CA ALA A 34 33.96 1.45 5.50
C ALA A 34 34.32 0.82 4.14
N GLY A 35 33.67 -0.28 3.77
CA GLY A 35 33.92 -0.97 2.50
C GLY A 35 33.54 -0.12 1.28
N ALA A 36 33.26 -0.77 0.15
CA ALA A 36 32.75 -0.07 -1.03
C ALA A 36 31.57 0.83 -0.65
N ALA A 37 31.53 2.04 -1.23
CA ALA A 37 30.46 2.98 -0.95
C ALA A 37 29.12 2.29 -1.23
N PRO A 38 28.15 2.33 -0.28
CA PRO A 38 26.87 1.70 -0.51
C PRO A 38 26.23 2.31 -1.75
N LEU A 39 25.72 1.43 -2.62
CA LEU A 39 24.97 1.82 -3.81
C LEU A 39 23.88 2.83 -3.40
N PRO A 40 23.56 3.82 -4.26
CA PRO A 40 22.35 4.60 -4.05
C PRO A 40 21.19 3.65 -3.83
N ALA A 41 20.33 3.93 -2.85
CA ALA A 41 18.99 3.39 -2.95
C ALA A 41 18.44 3.91 -4.28
N ASP A 42 17.96 3.01 -5.15
CA ASP A 42 17.42 3.39 -6.46
C ASP A 42 16.42 4.55 -6.27
N ASP A 43 16.41 5.51 -7.20
CA ASP A 43 15.37 6.54 -7.26
C ASP A 43 14.04 5.82 -7.55
N GLY A 44 13.32 5.48 -6.48
CA GLY A 44 12.17 4.56 -6.50
C GLY A 44 12.12 3.59 -5.30
N ALA A 45 13.18 3.51 -4.50
CA ALA A 45 13.21 2.72 -3.28
C ALA A 45 12.21 3.26 -2.25
N ALA A 46 11.23 2.43 -1.91
CA ALA A 46 10.25 2.74 -0.89
C ALA A 46 10.88 2.71 0.50
N PHE A 47 10.38 3.58 1.38
CA PHE A 47 10.79 3.63 2.78
C PHE A 47 9.60 3.39 3.69
N GLU A 48 9.90 3.05 4.95
CA GLU A 48 8.88 2.91 5.97
C GLU A 48 9.20 3.74 7.21
N VAL A 49 8.14 4.15 7.91
CA VAL A 49 8.19 4.75 9.24
C VAL A 49 6.99 4.27 10.05
N ASP A 50 7.12 4.20 11.37
CA ASP A 50 5.98 3.98 12.26
C ASP A 50 5.55 5.28 12.92
N ARG A 51 4.24 5.49 13.05
CA ARG A 51 3.65 6.63 13.74
C ARG A 51 2.46 6.19 14.58
N VAL A 52 2.23 6.90 15.67
CA VAL A 52 0.98 6.80 16.42
C VAL A 52 -0.02 7.77 15.80
N VAL A 53 -1.22 7.28 15.51
CA VAL A 53 -2.32 8.08 15.00
C VAL A 53 -2.95 8.85 16.16
N ASN A 54 -3.13 10.16 16.03
CA ASN A 54 -3.78 10.96 17.07
C ASN A 54 -5.30 10.68 17.13
N ASN A 55 -5.99 11.22 18.14
CA ASN A 55 -7.43 11.00 18.34
C ASN A 55 -8.32 11.49 17.18
N SER A 56 -7.78 12.34 16.29
CA SER A 56 -8.46 12.84 15.09
C SER A 56 -8.11 12.06 13.83
N GLY A 57 -7.41 10.93 13.95
CA GLY A 57 -7.05 10.09 12.79
C GLY A 57 -5.86 10.58 11.97
N LEU A 58 -5.09 11.55 12.46
CA LEU A 58 -3.95 12.16 11.75
C LEU A 58 -2.61 11.58 12.23
N VAL A 59 -1.63 11.60 11.34
CA VAL A 59 -0.21 11.32 11.65
C VAL A 59 0.68 12.50 11.25
N GLY A 60 1.73 12.71 12.03
CA GLY A 60 2.79 13.67 11.69
C GLY A 60 3.86 13.08 10.77
N LEU A 61 4.01 13.65 9.58
CA LEU A 61 5.03 13.30 8.59
C LEU A 61 5.69 14.56 8.03
N GLY A 62 7.00 14.72 8.23
CA GLY A 62 7.76 15.83 7.63
C GLY A 62 7.27 17.23 8.03
N GLY A 63 6.70 17.38 9.23
CA GLY A 63 6.07 18.63 9.68
C GLY A 63 4.63 18.84 9.17
N ARG A 64 4.08 17.90 8.41
CA ARG A 64 2.70 17.92 7.91
C ARG A 64 1.81 16.94 8.68
N GLN A 65 0.52 17.25 8.75
CA GLN A 65 -0.50 16.32 9.24
C GLN A 65 -1.13 15.61 8.05
N VAL A 66 -1.14 14.27 8.08
CA VAL A 66 -1.74 13.43 7.04
C VAL A 66 -2.84 12.58 7.65
N LEU A 67 -4.02 12.58 7.02
CA LEU A 67 -5.15 11.77 7.46
C LEU A 67 -4.91 10.29 7.16
N ALA A 68 -4.68 9.50 8.21
CA ALA A 68 -4.74 8.05 8.15
C ALA A 68 -6.21 7.62 8.06
N ALA A 69 -6.89 7.57 9.21
CA ALA A 69 -8.34 7.41 9.36
C ALA A 69 -8.71 7.65 10.83
N GLU A 70 -9.88 8.24 11.10
CA GLU A 70 -10.37 8.53 12.46
C GLU A 70 -10.47 7.26 13.32
N ILE A 71 -10.94 6.15 12.74
CA ILE A 71 -11.06 4.85 13.41
C ILE A 71 -9.73 4.26 13.90
N LEU A 72 -8.59 4.81 13.47
CA LEU A 72 -7.26 4.35 13.87
C LEU A 72 -6.68 5.16 15.05
N GLY A 73 -7.44 6.11 15.60
CA GLY A 73 -6.96 6.96 16.69
C GLY A 73 -6.38 6.17 17.87
N GLY A 74 -5.20 6.60 18.35
CA GLY A 74 -4.46 5.93 19.41
C GLY A 74 -3.64 4.71 18.97
N ARG A 75 -3.82 4.20 17.74
CA ARG A 75 -3.11 3.02 17.23
C ARG A 75 -1.73 3.41 16.67
N GLN A 76 -0.74 2.55 16.86
CA GLN A 76 0.51 2.61 16.11
C GLN A 76 0.32 1.96 14.73
N VAL A 77 0.73 2.66 13.68
CA VAL A 77 0.65 2.21 12.29
C VAL A 77 2.01 2.28 11.62
N GLY A 78 2.25 1.34 10.72
CA GLY A 78 3.35 1.42 9.76
C GLY A 78 2.91 2.21 8.55
N ILE A 79 3.82 2.99 7.97
CA ILE A 79 3.56 3.82 6.81
C ILE A 79 4.65 3.52 5.80
N ARG A 80 4.28 2.83 4.72
CA ARG A 80 5.13 2.67 3.55
C ARG A 80 4.96 3.90 2.66
N ILE A 81 6.08 4.48 2.29
CA ILE A 81 6.21 5.70 1.49
C ILE A 81 6.81 5.27 0.15
N ASP A 82 5.95 5.17 -0.85
CA ASP A 82 6.34 5.05 -2.25
C ASP A 82 6.29 6.46 -2.88
N GLU A 83 6.76 6.60 -4.13
CA GLU A 83 6.85 7.90 -4.80
C GLU A 83 5.50 8.65 -4.80
N GLU A 84 4.44 7.97 -5.25
CA GLU A 84 3.12 8.58 -5.41
C GLU A 84 2.19 8.36 -4.21
N THR A 85 2.47 7.40 -3.33
CA THR A 85 1.50 6.95 -2.33
C THR A 85 2.08 6.71 -0.94
N LEU A 86 1.22 6.92 0.06
CA LEU A 86 1.41 6.49 1.44
C LEU A 86 0.47 5.32 1.71
N SER A 87 1.03 4.16 2.03
CA SER A 87 0.30 2.97 2.42
C SER A 87 0.41 2.76 3.93
N PHE A 88 -0.68 3.00 4.65
CA PHE A 88 -0.82 2.77 6.08
C PHE A 88 -1.16 1.30 6.32
N PHE A 89 -0.42 0.63 7.21
CA PHE A 89 -0.58 -0.78 7.47
C PHE A 89 -0.44 -1.12 8.96
N ASP A 90 -0.96 -2.27 9.38
CA ASP A 90 -0.72 -2.81 10.71
C ASP A 90 0.72 -3.34 10.81
N PRO A 91 1.55 -2.82 11.73
CA PRO A 91 2.96 -3.19 11.83
C PRO A 91 3.21 -4.69 12.05
N SER A 92 2.27 -5.39 12.71
CA SER A 92 2.40 -6.79 13.10
C SER A 92 1.95 -7.74 11.98
N SER A 93 0.80 -7.49 11.36
CA SER A 93 0.22 -8.37 10.34
C SER A 93 0.59 -7.99 8.90
N ARG A 94 1.15 -6.79 8.68
CA ARG A 94 1.35 -6.18 7.35
C ARG A 94 0.04 -5.93 6.58
N GLU A 95 -1.10 -5.96 7.27
CA GLU A 95 -2.41 -5.65 6.69
C GLU A 95 -2.49 -4.18 6.29
N LEU A 96 -2.84 -3.90 5.03
CA LEU A 96 -3.08 -2.57 4.49
C LEU A 96 -4.38 -2.01 5.06
N LEU A 97 -4.26 -0.93 5.83
CA LEU A 97 -5.37 -0.24 6.46
C LEU A 97 -5.90 0.90 5.59
N ARG A 98 -5.00 1.64 4.91
CA ARG A 98 -5.39 2.80 4.10
C ARG A 98 -4.32 3.20 3.09
N VAL A 99 -4.73 3.82 1.98
CA VAL A 99 -3.83 4.48 1.02
C VAL A 99 -4.17 5.97 0.92
N ARG A 100 -3.15 6.82 0.79
CA ARG A 100 -3.25 8.26 0.51
C ARG A 100 -2.25 8.64 -0.58
N PRO A 101 -2.50 9.73 -1.32
CA PRO A 101 -1.45 10.37 -2.11
C PRO A 101 -0.26 10.75 -1.21
N ASN A 102 0.96 10.62 -1.71
CA ASN A 102 2.16 11.08 -1.02
C ASN A 102 2.34 12.60 -1.20
N PRO A 103 2.25 13.39 -0.13
CA PRO A 103 2.48 14.83 -0.21
C PRO A 103 3.96 15.21 -0.07
N LEU A 104 4.85 14.26 0.25
CA LEU A 104 6.24 14.53 0.62
C LEU A 104 7.18 14.46 -0.58
N SER A 105 8.13 15.39 -0.64
CA SER A 105 9.28 15.26 -1.54
C SER A 105 10.27 14.21 -1.03
N GLY A 106 11.10 13.66 -1.92
CA GLY A 106 12.15 12.71 -1.52
C GLY A 106 13.11 13.26 -0.44
N GLU A 107 13.35 14.58 -0.41
CA GLU A 107 14.14 15.21 0.65
C GLU A 107 13.41 15.30 2.00
N GLU A 108 12.10 15.54 1.99
CA GLU A 108 11.28 15.50 3.20
C GLU A 108 11.25 14.08 3.78
N VAL A 109 11.14 13.06 2.92
CA VAL A 109 11.20 11.65 3.31
C VAL A 109 12.52 11.33 3.99
N ARG A 110 13.66 11.70 3.38
CA ARG A 110 15.01 11.46 3.95
C ARG A 110 15.26 12.14 5.30
N ARG A 111 14.46 13.16 5.65
CA ARG A 111 14.53 13.85 6.95
C ARG A 111 13.64 13.25 8.03
N LEU A 112 12.79 12.28 7.69
CA LEU A 112 11.90 11.64 8.66
C LEU A 112 12.68 10.89 9.75
N ARG A 113 12.25 11.08 11.00
CA ARG A 113 12.75 10.27 12.12
C ARG A 113 12.19 8.84 12.04
N GLY A 114 13.05 7.87 12.29
CA GLY A 114 12.70 6.44 12.25
C GLY A 114 12.56 5.88 10.83
N LEU A 115 13.06 6.58 9.81
CA LEU A 115 13.07 6.10 8.43
C LEU A 115 13.89 4.82 8.31
N ARG A 116 13.31 3.80 7.70
CA ARG A 116 13.96 2.53 7.37
C ARG A 116 13.65 2.12 5.93
N PRO A 117 14.45 1.25 5.31
CA PRO A 117 14.10 0.66 4.03
C PRO A 117 12.76 -0.06 4.16
N ALA A 118 11.92 0.03 3.12
CA ALA A 118 10.64 -0.66 3.17
C ALA A 118 10.83 -2.19 3.13
N GLY A 119 9.99 -2.89 3.88
CA GLY A 119 9.85 -4.33 3.79
C GLY A 119 8.95 -4.73 2.61
N PRO A 120 8.43 -5.97 2.60
CA PRO A 120 7.47 -6.41 1.61
C PRO A 120 6.24 -5.47 1.57
N PRO A 121 5.64 -5.24 0.39
CA PRO A 121 4.43 -4.44 0.29
C PRO A 121 3.33 -4.92 1.25
N PRO A 122 2.60 -4.00 1.91
CA PRO A 122 1.49 -4.38 2.78
C PRO A 122 0.41 -5.10 1.97
N ARG A 123 -0.22 -6.10 2.61
CA ARG A 123 -1.23 -6.96 1.96
C ARG A 123 -2.63 -6.44 2.26
N PRO A 124 -3.56 -6.44 1.30
CA PRO A 124 -4.96 -6.18 1.61
C PRO A 124 -5.46 -7.08 2.76
N GLY A 125 -6.25 -6.54 3.68
CA GLY A 125 -6.78 -7.28 4.83
C GLY A 125 -7.69 -8.44 4.47
N VAL A 126 -8.29 -8.37 3.28
CA VAL A 126 -9.04 -9.46 2.67
C VAL A 126 -8.50 -9.64 1.25
N GLU A 127 -8.13 -10.87 0.89
CA GLU A 127 -7.86 -11.18 -0.51
C GLU A 127 -9.06 -10.76 -1.36
N PRO A 128 -8.86 -10.12 -2.53
CA PRO A 128 -9.96 -9.69 -3.35
C PRO A 128 -10.94 -10.84 -3.61
N VAL A 129 -12.17 -10.69 -3.11
CA VAL A 129 -13.17 -11.74 -3.24
C VAL A 129 -13.60 -11.79 -4.69
N ARG A 130 -13.37 -12.92 -5.34
CA ARG A 130 -13.84 -13.17 -6.70
C ARG A 130 -15.35 -13.37 -6.67
N VAL A 131 -16.09 -12.55 -7.40
CA VAL A 131 -17.54 -12.69 -7.58
C VAL A 131 -17.87 -12.78 -9.05
N GLN A 132 -18.78 -13.68 -9.41
CA GLN A 132 -19.30 -13.77 -10.77
C GLN A 132 -20.62 -13.01 -10.89
N ARG A 133 -20.76 -12.21 -11.94
CA ARG A 133 -22.02 -11.53 -12.25
C ARG A 133 -22.34 -11.68 -13.73
N ARG A 134 -23.60 -11.99 -14.02
CA ARG A 134 -24.13 -11.90 -15.38
C ARG A 134 -24.45 -10.44 -15.68
N ILE A 135 -23.92 -9.93 -16.78
CA ILE A 135 -24.17 -8.57 -17.23
C ILE A 135 -25.61 -8.49 -17.72
N SER A 136 -26.35 -7.50 -17.22
CA SER A 136 -27.74 -7.25 -17.60
C SER A 136 -27.86 -6.83 -19.07
N THR A 137 -29.07 -6.85 -19.62
CA THR A 137 -29.35 -6.35 -20.97
C THR A 137 -28.97 -4.87 -21.15
N THR A 138 -28.98 -4.09 -20.07
CA THR A 138 -28.56 -2.68 -20.10
C THR A 138 -27.05 -2.49 -19.95
N GLY A 139 -26.28 -3.57 -19.80
CA GLY A 139 -24.82 -3.51 -19.73
C GLY A 139 -24.27 -3.23 -18.34
N THR A 140 -25.01 -3.57 -17.28
CA THR A 140 -24.64 -3.30 -15.89
C THR A 140 -24.51 -4.58 -15.07
N ILE A 141 -23.71 -4.54 -14.00
CA ILE A 141 -23.68 -5.57 -12.94
C ILE A 141 -23.89 -4.94 -11.58
N MET A 142 -24.36 -5.74 -10.62
CA MET A 142 -24.43 -5.35 -9.22
C MET A 142 -23.39 -6.10 -8.38
N VAL A 143 -22.53 -5.36 -7.68
CA VAL A 143 -21.50 -5.88 -6.79
C VAL A 143 -21.58 -5.11 -5.47
N CYS A 144 -21.75 -5.80 -4.33
CA CYS A 144 -21.87 -5.14 -3.01
C CYS A 144 -22.90 -3.98 -2.96
N ARG A 145 -24.04 -4.15 -3.65
CA ARG A 145 -25.10 -3.12 -3.86
C ARG A 145 -24.66 -1.87 -4.64
N GLN A 146 -23.44 -1.86 -5.17
CA GLN A 146 -22.98 -0.86 -6.13
C GLN A 146 -23.30 -1.34 -7.56
N VAL A 147 -23.89 -0.46 -8.36
CA VAL A 147 -24.11 -0.69 -9.79
C VAL A 147 -22.84 -0.30 -10.54
N VAL A 148 -22.34 -1.19 -11.40
CA VAL A 148 -21.17 -0.96 -12.24
C VAL A 148 -21.58 -1.06 -13.70
N SER A 149 -21.37 0.02 -14.45
CA SER A 149 -21.66 0.10 -15.88
C SER A 149 -20.49 -0.42 -16.70
N LEU A 150 -20.70 -1.48 -17.48
CA LEU A 150 -19.69 -2.12 -18.34
C LEU A 150 -19.95 -1.86 -19.82
N GLY A 151 -21.21 -1.69 -20.21
CA GLY A 151 -21.65 -1.41 -21.57
C GLY A 151 -22.50 -2.54 -22.15
N ARG A 152 -23.43 -2.19 -23.04
CA ARG A 152 -24.39 -3.14 -23.64
C ARG A 152 -23.73 -4.19 -24.53
N THR A 153 -22.55 -3.92 -25.07
CA THR A 153 -21.77 -4.86 -25.88
C THR A 153 -21.45 -6.17 -25.13
N TYR A 154 -21.36 -6.10 -23.80
CA TYR A 154 -21.06 -7.24 -22.94
C TYR A 154 -22.32 -7.90 -22.34
N ALA A 155 -23.52 -7.46 -22.76
CA ALA A 155 -24.79 -7.96 -22.21
C ALA A 155 -24.89 -9.48 -22.32
N GLY A 156 -25.36 -10.12 -21.23
CA GLY A 156 -25.50 -11.57 -21.17
C GLY A 156 -24.20 -12.35 -20.96
N GLN A 157 -23.03 -11.70 -20.88
CA GLN A 157 -21.80 -12.39 -20.48
C GLN A 157 -21.73 -12.54 -18.95
N THR A 158 -21.03 -13.58 -18.48
CA THR A 158 -20.72 -13.73 -17.04
C THR A 158 -19.28 -13.31 -16.82
N VAL A 159 -19.09 -12.28 -16.00
CA VAL A 159 -17.77 -11.73 -15.70
C VAL A 159 -17.36 -12.03 -14.27
N THR A 160 -16.05 -12.14 -14.05
CA THR A 160 -15.47 -12.25 -12.72
C THR A 160 -14.99 -10.87 -12.28
N ALA A 161 -15.53 -10.39 -11.16
CA ALA A 161 -15.08 -9.18 -10.50
C ALA A 161 -14.28 -9.54 -9.25
N HIS A 162 -13.12 -8.91 -9.07
CA HIS A 162 -12.30 -8.99 -7.87
C HIS A 162 -12.64 -7.82 -6.96
N VAL A 163 -13.22 -8.10 -5.80
CA VAL A 163 -13.70 -7.08 -4.86
C VAL A 163 -12.71 -6.94 -3.72
N SER A 164 -11.99 -5.83 -3.68
CA SER A 164 -11.16 -5.41 -2.54
C SER A 164 -11.93 -4.41 -1.67
N ASP A 165 -11.33 -3.95 -0.58
CA ASP A 165 -11.93 -2.92 0.30
C ASP A 165 -12.14 -1.58 -0.43
N SER A 166 -11.32 -1.28 -1.42
CA SER A 166 -11.31 0.03 -2.08
C SER A 166 -11.64 0.00 -3.56
N THR A 167 -11.55 -1.16 -4.22
CA THR A 167 -11.74 -1.28 -5.66
C THR A 167 -12.53 -2.53 -6.04
N ILE A 168 -13.19 -2.43 -7.19
CA ILE A 168 -13.79 -3.54 -7.90
C ILE A 168 -13.04 -3.62 -9.23
N THR A 169 -12.29 -4.69 -9.44
CA THR A 169 -11.52 -4.91 -10.66
C THR A 169 -12.21 -5.97 -11.52
N ILE A 170 -12.39 -5.70 -12.81
CA ILE A 170 -13.13 -6.58 -13.73
C ILE A 170 -12.30 -6.77 -14.98
N ASP A 171 -12.11 -8.02 -15.38
CA ASP A 171 -11.51 -8.37 -16.67
C ASP A 171 -12.63 -8.43 -17.74
N LEU A 172 -12.44 -7.69 -18.82
CA LEU A 172 -13.31 -7.62 -19.99
C LEU A 172 -12.44 -7.70 -21.25
N ASP A 173 -12.57 -8.77 -22.02
CA ASP A 173 -11.84 -9.00 -23.28
C ASP A 173 -10.32 -8.76 -23.17
N GLY A 174 -9.69 -9.19 -22.06
CA GLY A 174 -8.26 -9.02 -21.82
C GLY A 174 -7.87 -7.60 -21.38
N GLN A 175 -8.84 -6.72 -21.13
CA GLN A 175 -8.64 -5.42 -20.51
C GLN A 175 -9.16 -5.40 -19.07
N VAL A 176 -8.35 -4.84 -18.18
CA VAL A 176 -8.72 -4.68 -16.78
C VAL A 176 -9.37 -3.32 -16.56
N ARG A 177 -10.63 -3.31 -16.11
CA ARG A 177 -11.29 -2.10 -15.61
C ARG A 177 -11.22 -2.06 -14.10
N VAL A 178 -10.72 -0.95 -13.57
CA VAL A 178 -10.65 -0.68 -12.12
C VAL A 178 -11.70 0.36 -11.76
N ILE A 179 -12.65 -0.01 -10.90
CA ILE A 179 -13.72 0.87 -10.43
C ILE A 179 -13.53 1.13 -8.94
N ARG A 180 -13.70 2.38 -8.50
CA ARG A 180 -13.70 2.71 -7.07
C ARG A 180 -14.89 2.02 -6.39
N ARG A 181 -14.62 1.25 -5.35
CA ARG A 181 -15.67 0.71 -4.47
C ARG A 181 -16.21 1.83 -3.58
N THR A 182 -17.52 2.06 -3.64
CA THR A 182 -18.21 3.10 -2.87
C THR A 182 -19.01 2.56 -1.69
N THR A 183 -19.02 1.24 -1.50
CA THR A 183 -19.73 0.56 -0.40
C THR A 183 -18.78 -0.27 0.45
N ASP A 184 -19.05 -0.37 1.75
CA ASP A 184 -18.36 -1.25 2.71
C ASP A 184 -19.07 -2.60 2.90
N ILE A 185 -20.21 -2.78 2.23
CA ILE A 185 -21.09 -3.95 2.36
C ILE A 185 -20.36 -5.22 1.93
N PRO A 186 -20.33 -6.29 2.75
CA PRO A 186 -19.60 -7.51 2.44
C PRO A 186 -20.20 -8.28 1.26
N VAL A 187 -19.36 -9.04 0.56
CA VAL A 187 -19.80 -9.97 -0.49
C VAL A 187 -20.60 -11.10 0.16
N ARG A 188 -21.91 -11.18 -0.14
CA ARG A 188 -22.77 -12.26 0.33
C ARG A 188 -22.91 -13.41 -0.66
N ASN A 189 -22.93 -13.10 -1.97
CA ASN A 189 -23.12 -14.08 -3.04
C ASN A 189 -21.93 -14.07 -4.00
N VAL A 190 -21.22 -15.19 -4.07
CA VAL A 190 -20.01 -15.37 -4.88
C VAL A 190 -20.34 -15.72 -6.33
N LYS A 191 -21.30 -16.60 -6.60
CA LYS A 191 -21.66 -17.02 -7.96
C LYS A 191 -22.83 -16.21 -8.54
N ALA A 192 -22.86 -16.09 -9.87
CA ALA A 192 -23.94 -15.42 -10.60
C ALA A 192 -25.27 -16.20 -10.54
N ASN A 193 -25.20 -17.53 -10.36
CA ASN A 193 -26.35 -18.42 -10.22
C ASN A 193 -26.11 -19.39 -9.05
N LYS A 194 -27.17 -19.65 -8.27
CA LYS A 194 -27.31 -20.91 -7.52
C LYS A 194 -27.74 -21.95 -8.57
N PRO A 195 -27.09 -23.12 -8.71
CA PRO A 195 -27.70 -24.17 -9.51
C PRO A 195 -29.07 -24.47 -8.90
N HIS A 196 -30.14 -24.31 -9.68
CA HIS A 196 -31.41 -24.89 -9.28
C HIS A 196 -31.19 -26.40 -9.22
N GLY A 197 -31.55 -27.01 -8.08
CA GLY A 197 -31.48 -28.45 -7.90
C GLY A 197 -32.15 -29.11 -9.09
N ALA A 198 -31.49 -30.12 -9.66
CA ALA A 198 -32.01 -30.89 -10.78
C ALA A 198 -33.45 -31.32 -10.45
N PRO A 199 -34.39 -31.25 -11.42
CA PRO A 199 -35.70 -31.84 -11.21
C PRO A 199 -35.50 -33.33 -10.92
N TYR A 200 -36.11 -33.79 -9.83
CA TYR A 200 -36.28 -35.23 -9.59
C TYR A 200 -36.95 -35.80 -10.85
N VAL A 201 -36.28 -36.75 -11.50
CA VAL A 201 -36.91 -37.58 -12.52
C VAL A 201 -37.68 -38.66 -11.76
N VAL A 202 -38.97 -38.77 -12.07
CA VAL A 202 -39.95 -39.71 -11.52
C VAL A 202 -39.51 -41.16 -11.74
#